data_AF-A0A504U8N2-F1
#
_entry.id   AF-A0A504U8N2-F1
#
_cell.length_a   1.000
_cell.length_b   1.000
_cell.length_c   1.000
_cell.angle_alpha   90.00
_cell.angle_beta   90.00
_cell.angle_gamma   90.00
#
_symmetry.space_group_name_H-M   'P 1'
#
loop_
_entity.id
_entity.type
_entity.pdbx_description
1 polymer ?
#
loop_
_entity_poly.entity_id
_entity_poly.type
_entity_poly.pdbx_seq_one_letter_code
_entity_poly.pdbx_strand_id
1 'polypeptide(L)' 'MILTPQDFTVMEEAMRGVGVSGAARDREGHREAVGKAVIRLYTAGVTDPAKLAEAAGIMAATRLLDRWR' A
#
# COMPACT_ATOMS: atom_id res chain seq x y z
N MET A 1 10.29 4.51 -15.74
CA MET A 1 8.84 4.82 -15.67
C MET A 1 8.72 6.27 -15.24
N ILE A 2 8.01 7.10 -16.01
CA ILE A 2 7.68 8.47 -15.60
C ILE A 2 6.27 8.40 -15.03
N LEU A 3 6.10 8.80 -13.76
CA LEU A 3 4.79 8.87 -13.14
C LEU A 3 4.02 10.08 -13.68
N THR A 4 2.83 9.82 -14.19
CA THR A 4 1.84 10.82 -14.57
C THR A 4 1.05 11.29 -13.35
N PRO A 5 0.40 12.46 -13.42
CA PRO A 5 -0.53 12.89 -12.38
C PRO A 5 -1.65 11.87 -12.12
N GLN A 6 -2.10 11.15 -13.16
CA GLN A 6 -3.12 10.12 -13.04
C GLN A 6 -2.63 8.90 -12.25
N ASP A 7 -1.36 8.50 -12.44
CA ASP A 7 -0.74 7.44 -11.65
C ASP A 7 -0.75 7.81 -10.15
N PHE A 8 -0.47 9.08 -9.84
CA PHE A 8 -0.52 9.59 -8.47
C PHE A 8 -1.93 9.53 -7.88
N THR A 9 -2.97 9.89 -8.63
CA THR A 9 -4.36 9.81 -8.18
C THR A 9 -4.73 8.36 -7.82
N VAL A 10 -4.38 7.39 -8.66
CA VAL A 10 -4.64 5.97 -8.39
C VAL A 10 -3.95 5.51 -7.11
N MET A 11 -2.67 5.87 -6.93
CA MET A 11 -1.92 5.51 -5.73
C MET A 11 -2.48 6.18 -4.47
N GLU A 12 -2.89 7.45 -4.54
CA GLU A 12 -3.51 8.14 -3.41
C GLU A 12 -4.85 7.53 -3.00
N GLU A 13 -5.70 7.19 -3.97
CA GLU A 13 -6.98 6.52 -3.71
C GLU A 13 -6.77 5.15 -3.06
N ALA A 14 -5.81 4.37 -3.54
CA ALA A 14 -5.44 3.10 -2.94
C ALA A 14 -4.94 3.28 -1.49
N MET A 15 -4.05 4.25 -1.25
CA MET A 15 -3.53 4.55 0.08
C MET A 15 -4.62 4.99 1.06
N ARG A 16 -5.66 5.71 0.59
CA ARG A 16 -6.84 6.06 1.41
C ARG A 16 -7.73 4.84 1.71
N GLY A 17 -7.81 3.89 0.78
CA GLY A 17 -8.59 2.66 0.92
C GLY A 17 -8.02 1.67 1.95
N VAL A 18 -6.70 1.73 2.21
CA VAL A 18 -6.07 0.91 3.25
C VAL A 18 -6.28 1.56 4.62
N GLY A 19 -7.37 1.19 5.29
CA GLY A 19 -7.74 1.71 6.61
C GLY A 19 -6.59 1.58 7.63
N VAL A 20 -6.22 2.69 8.28
CA VAL A 20 -5.09 2.76 9.22
C VAL A 20 -5.52 2.27 10.61
N SER A 21 -5.49 0.96 10.84
CA SER A 21 -5.70 0.38 12.17
C SER A 21 -4.36 0.16 12.89
N GLY A 22 -4.07 0.93 13.96
CA GLY A 22 -2.89 0.72 14.79
C GLY A 22 -2.53 1.86 15.75
N ALA A 23 -1.65 1.59 16.72
CA ALA A 23 -1.05 2.60 17.62
C ALA A 23 -0.08 3.51 16.84
N ALA A 24 0.11 4.77 17.27
CA ALA A 24 0.79 5.80 16.47
C ALA A 24 2.19 5.41 15.92
N ARG A 25 2.94 4.57 16.64
CA ARG A 25 4.26 4.09 16.21
C ARG A 25 4.19 2.93 15.21
N ASP A 26 3.20 2.04 15.35
CA ASP A 26 2.89 0.99 14.37
C ASP A 26 2.25 1.57 13.11
N ARG A 27 1.53 2.69 13.21
CA ARG A 27 0.95 3.37 12.04
C ARG A 27 1.99 3.79 11.02
N GLU A 28 3.15 4.29 11.46
CA GLU A 28 4.16 4.79 10.52
C GLU A 28 4.83 3.63 9.77
N GLY A 29 5.24 2.59 10.49
CA GLY A 29 5.81 1.38 9.87
C GLY A 29 4.80 0.65 8.97
N HIS A 30 3.53 0.62 9.37
CA HIS A 30 2.46 0.05 8.56
C HIS A 30 2.21 0.88 7.29
N ARG A 31 2.10 2.21 7.39
CA ARG A 31 1.93 3.10 6.23
C ARG A 31 3.09 2.98 5.24
N GLU A 32 4.33 2.90 5.73
CA GLU A 32 5.50 2.69 4.87
C GLU A 32 5.43 1.34 4.14
N ALA A 33 5.06 0.27 4.85
CA ALA A 33 4.93 -1.07 4.27
C ALA A 33 3.82 -1.11 3.19
N VAL A 34 2.67 -0.49 3.48
CA VAL A 34 1.56 -0.35 2.53
C VAL A 34 1.98 0.46 1.32
N GLY A 35 2.63 1.62 1.49
CA GLY A 35 3.10 2.45 0.38
C GLY A 35 4.07 1.71 -0.55
N LYS A 36 4.99 0.93 0.02
CA LYS A 36 5.89 0.06 -0.76
C LYS A 36 5.13 -1.03 -1.52
N ALA A 37 4.08 -1.60 -0.92
CA ALA A 37 3.25 -2.60 -1.57
C ALA A 37 2.42 -2.00 -2.72
N VAL A 38 1.81 -0.83 -2.52
CA VAL A 38 1.09 -0.06 -3.56
C VAL A 38 2.00 0.21 -4.76
N ILE A 39 3.22 0.74 -4.54
CA ILE A 39 4.15 1.00 -5.64
C ILE A 39 4.48 -0.29 -6.41
N ARG A 40 4.78 -1.38 -5.70
CA ARG A 40 5.13 -2.68 -6.32
C ARG A 40 3.98 -3.24 -7.16
N LEU A 41 2.77 -3.25 -6.62
CA LEU A 41 1.58 -3.76 -7.30
C LEU A 41 1.21 -2.90 -8.51
N TYR A 42 1.32 -1.58 -8.39
CA TYR A 42 1.11 -0.66 -9.51
C TYR A 42 2.09 -0.91 -10.65
N THR A 43 3.39 -1.05 -10.32
CA THR A 43 4.41 -1.39 -11.32
C THR A 43 4.23 -2.77 -11.94
N ALA A 44 3.50 -3.67 -11.27
CA ALA A 44 3.12 -4.98 -11.77
C ALA A 44 1.81 -4.95 -12.60
N GLY A 45 1.20 -3.78 -12.81
CA GLY A 45 0.04 -3.58 -13.67
C GLY A 45 -1.30 -3.53 -12.94
N VAL A 46 -1.33 -3.51 -11.61
CA VAL A 46 -2.57 -3.33 -10.84
C VAL A 46 -2.91 -1.84 -10.78
N THR A 47 -3.89 -1.41 -11.57
CA THR A 47 -4.28 0.01 -11.69
C THR A 47 -5.64 0.34 -11.08
N ASP A 48 -6.43 -0.67 -10.69
CA ASP A 48 -7.69 -0.45 -9.99
C ASP A 48 -7.41 -0.09 -8.52
N PRO A 49 -7.80 1.11 -8.04
CA PRO A 49 -7.43 1.59 -6.70
C PRO A 49 -7.94 0.69 -5.56
N ALA A 50 -9.13 0.08 -5.72
CA ALA A 50 -9.71 -0.77 -4.69
C ALA A 50 -8.96 -2.11 -4.57
N LYS A 51 -8.67 -2.75 -5.71
CA LYS A 51 -7.84 -3.97 -5.76
C LYS A 51 -6.42 -3.69 -5.27
N LEU A 52 -5.89 -2.52 -5.60
CA LEU A 52 -4.57 -2.09 -5.17
C LEU A 52 -4.50 -1.92 -3.65
N ALA A 53 -5.52 -1.31 -3.04
CA ALA A 53 -5.65 -1.16 -1.61
C ALA A 53 -5.75 -2.53 -0.90
N GLU A 54 -6.65 -3.40 -1.35
CA GLU A 54 -6.85 -4.73 -0.77
C GLU A 54 -5.55 -5.54 -0.79
N ALA A 55 -4.93 -5.67 -1.97
CA ALA A 55 -3.70 -6.44 -2.13
C ALA A 55 -2.53 -5.82 -1.36
N ALA A 56 -2.39 -4.49 -1.33
CA ALA A 56 -1.35 -3.82 -0.58
C ALA A 56 -1.51 -4.02 0.94
N GLY A 57 -2.74 -3.99 1.46
CA GLY A 57 -3.04 -4.29 2.85
C GLY A 57 -2.61 -5.70 3.26
N ILE A 58 -2.94 -6.70 2.43
CA ILE A 58 -2.54 -8.10 2.66
C ILE A 58 -1.00 -8.25 2.60
N MET A 59 -0.34 -7.66 1.60
CA MET A 59 1.11 -7.70 1.45
C MET A 59 1.86 -7.01 2.60
N ALA A 60 1.32 -5.89 3.10
CA ALA A 60 1.89 -5.20 4.24
C ALA A 60 1.72 -5.99 5.54
N ALA A 61 0.55 -6.62 5.74
CA ALA A 61 0.25 -7.44 6.90
C ALA A 61 1.12 -8.72 6.96
N THR A 62 1.28 -9.40 5.82
CA THR A 62 2.15 -10.60 5.72
C THR A 62 3.62 -10.27 5.95
N ARG A 63 4.11 -9.15 5.40
CA ARG A 63 5.47 -8.68 5.68
C ARG A 63 5.69 -8.30 7.14
N LEU A 64 4.67 -7.78 7.82
CA LEU A 64 4.74 -7.54 9.25
C LEU A 64 4.99 -8.87 9.96
N LEU A 65 4.19 -9.91 9.70
CA LEU A 65 4.33 -11.24 10.31
C LEU A 65 5.74 -11.84 10.13
N ASP A 66 6.34 -11.73 8.94
CA ASP A 66 7.69 -12.23 8.67
C ASP A 66 8.79 -11.51 9.48
N ARG A 67 8.56 -10.26 9.90
CA ARG A 67 9.54 -9.49 10.71
C ARG A 67 9.55 -9.92 12.19
N TRP A 68 8.47 -10.50 12.69
CA TRP A 68 8.35 -10.94 14.10
C TRP A 68 8.80 -12.39 14.31
N ARG A 69 9.29 -13.06 13.27
CA ARG A 69 9.71 -14.46 13.27
C ARG A 69 11.22 -14.58 13.16
#